data_AF-A0A972XFP4-F1
#
_entry.id   AF-A0A972XFP4-F1
#
_cell.length_a   1.000
_cell.length_b   1.000
_cell.length_c   1.000
_cell.angle_alpha   90.00
_cell.angle_beta   90.00
_cell.angle_gamma   90.00
#
_symmetry.space_group_name_H-M   'P 1'
#
loop_
_entity.id
_entity.type
_entity.pdbx_description
1 polymer ?
#
loop_
_entity_poly.entity_id
_entity_poly.type
_entity_poly.pdbx_seq_one_letter_code
_entity_poly.pdbx_strand_id
1 'polypeptide(L)' 'MSWVSHYDSSTKIKTPVQGFCAYLQESHEIHLRIDDPVRATKACWDLPVRHCKNVGDKLPVLLATNYDLVLA' A
#
# COMPACT_ATOMS: atom_id res chain seq x y z
N MET A 1 15.71 -0.22 7.44
CA MET A 1 14.46 0.19 8.09
C MET A 1 13.33 -0.13 7.12
N SER A 2 12.40 -1.03 7.45
CA SER A 2 11.29 -1.37 6.55
C SER A 2 10.14 -0.37 6.71
N TRP A 3 9.44 -0.05 5.61
CA TRP A 3 8.27 0.82 5.59
C TRP A 3 6.95 0.05 5.69
N VAL A 4 7.01 -1.27 5.73
CA VAL A 4 5.83 -2.14 5.87
C VAL A 4 5.77 -2.68 7.29
N SER A 5 4.60 -2.63 7.90
CA SER A 5 4.35 -3.19 9.22
C SER A 5 3.21 -4.20 9.16
N HIS A 6 3.41 -5.37 9.78
CA HIS A 6 2.32 -6.26 10.12
C HIS A 6 1.57 -5.68 11.32
N TYR A 7 0.24 -5.57 11.21
CA TYR A 7 -0.63 -5.14 12.29
C TYR A 7 -1.36 -6.34 12.87
N ASP A 8 -1.12 -6.62 14.14
CA ASP A 8 -1.88 -7.61 14.90
C ASP A 8 -3.13 -6.95 15.50
N SER A 9 -4.30 -7.38 15.05
CA SER A 9 -5.58 -6.81 15.47
C SER A 9 -5.96 -7.15 16.91
N SER A 10 -5.40 -8.22 17.49
CA SER A 10 -5.69 -8.67 18.85
C SER A 10 -4.89 -7.87 19.88
N THR A 11 -3.58 -7.70 19.64
CA THR A 11 -2.66 -6.97 20.53
C THR A 11 -2.56 -5.49 20.20
N LYS A 12 -3.05 -5.08 19.02
CA LYS A 12 -2.91 -3.72 18.45
C LYS A 12 -1.46 -3.32 18.17
N ILE A 13 -0.53 -4.27 18.18
CA ILE A 13 0.90 -4.04 17.95
C ILE A 13 1.20 -4.03 16.46
N LYS A 14 2.09 -3.12 16.05
CA LYS A 14 2.67 -3.07 14.71
C LYS A 14 4.11 -3.56 14.77
N THR A 15 4.45 -4.55 13.95
CA THR A 15 5.81 -5.08 13.86
C THR A 15 6.35 -4.83 12.45
N PRO A 16 7.55 -4.23 12.30
CA PRO A 16 8.18 -4.09 10.99
C PRO A 16 8.39 -5.47 10.34
N VAL A 17 8.08 -5.59 9.05
CA VAL A 17 8.32 -6.80 8.24
C VAL A 17 9.24 -6.46 7.08
N GLN A 18 10.01 -7.40 6.54
CA GLN A 18 10.86 -7.07 5.38
C GLN A 18 9.97 -6.67 4.19
N GLY A 19 10.33 -5.58 3.52
CA GLY A 19 9.51 -5.04 2.45
C GLY A 19 9.71 -3.54 2.23
N PHE A 20 9.06 -3.04 1.19
CA PHE A 20 9.02 -1.62 0.86
C PHE A 20 7.73 -1.25 0.15
N CYS A 21 7.41 0.04 0.19
CA CYS A 21 6.36 0.65 -0.61
C CYS A 21 6.95 1.91 -1.25
N ALA A 22 7.02 1.96 -2.57
CA ALA A 22 7.60 3.07 -3.32
C ALA A 22 6.58 3.62 -4.31
N TYR A 23 6.39 4.93 -4.32
CA TYR A 23 5.59 5.64 -5.33
C TYR A 23 6.50 6.27 -6.37
N LEU A 24 6.39 5.84 -7.63
CA LEU A 24 7.04 6.45 -8.78
C LEU A 24 6.11 7.50 -9.38
N GLN A 25 6.49 8.77 -9.22
CA GLN A 25 5.69 9.90 -9.71
C GLN A 25 5.63 9.97 -11.24
N GLU A 26 6.70 9.56 -11.93
CA GLU A 26 6.79 9.62 -13.40
C GLU A 26 5.82 8.64 -14.08
N SER A 27 5.74 7.40 -13.59
CA SER A 27 4.84 6.38 -14.15
C SER A 27 3.46 6.36 -13.48
N HIS A 28 3.27 7.11 -12.40
CA HIS A 28 2.11 7.02 -11.53
C HIS A 28 1.85 5.58 -11.03
N GLU A 29 2.88 4.94 -10.47
CA GLU A 29 2.79 3.55 -9.98
C GLU A 29 3.28 3.43 -8.53
N ILE A 30 2.61 2.56 -7.77
CA ILE A 30 3.08 2.10 -6.47
C ILE A 30 3.61 0.67 -6.59
N HIS A 31 4.85 0.48 -6.15
CA HIS A 31 5.46 -0.84 -5.98
C HIS A 31 5.46 -1.21 -4.50
N LEU A 32 4.70 -2.25 -4.17
CA LEU A 32 4.65 -2.83 -2.82
C LEU A 32 5.27 -4.23 -2.86
N ARG A 33 6.24 -4.48 -1.97
CA ARG A 33 6.87 -5.79 -1.78
C ARG A 33 6.86 -6.13 -0.30
N ILE A 34 6.48 -7.36 0.03
CA ILE A 34 6.43 -7.88 1.39
C ILE A 34 7.08 -9.26 1.42
N ASP A 35 7.96 -9.48 2.39
CA ASP A 35 8.56 -10.77 2.73
C ASP A 35 8.51 -10.96 4.25
N ASP A 36 7.43 -11.56 4.75
CA ASP A 36 7.26 -11.93 6.16
C ASP A 36 7.30 -13.46 6.30
N PRO A 37 8.49 -14.06 6.47
CA PRO A 37 8.62 -15.51 6.62
C PRO A 37 7.99 -16.04 7.91
N VAL A 38 7.88 -15.22 8.97
CA VAL A 38 7.30 -15.62 10.26
C VAL A 38 5.82 -16.01 10.09
N ARG A 39 5.12 -15.34 9.17
CA ARG A 39 3.70 -15.58 8.86
C ARG A 39 3.49 -16.17 7.47
N ALA A 40 4.55 -16.67 6.84
CA ALA A 40 4.55 -17.19 5.48
C ALA A 40 3.86 -16.25 4.46
N THR A 41 3.99 -14.94 4.64
CA THR A 41 3.40 -13.94 3.75
C THR A 41 4.47 -13.40 2.82
N LYS A 42 4.36 -13.73 1.53
CA LYS A 42 5.19 -13.14 0.47
C LYS A 42 4.28 -12.58 -0.60
N ALA A 43 4.40 -11.28 -0.85
CA ALA A 43 3.49 -10.60 -1.76
C ALA A 43 4.14 -9.46 -2.52
N CYS A 44 3.60 -9.21 -3.71
CA CYS A 44 4.15 -8.33 -4.72
C CYS A 44 3.00 -7.67 -5.47
N TRP A 45 2.93 -6.34 -5.44
CA TRP A 45 1.94 -5.59 -6.19
C TRP A 45 2.58 -4.41 -6.90
N ASP A 46 2.21 -4.24 -8.16
CA ASP A 46 2.46 -3.05 -8.98
C ASP A 46 1.09 -2.44 -9.26
N LEU A 47 0.82 -1.29 -8.64
CA LEU A 47 -0.51 -0.70 -8.59
C LEU A 47 -0.52 0.63 -9.33
N PRO A 48 -1.40 0.83 -10.32
CA PRO A 48 -1.57 2.14 -10.93
C PRO A 48 -2.16 3.12 -9.92
N VAL A 49 -1.61 4.32 -9.88
CA VAL A 49 -2.05 5.43 -9.04
C VAL A 49 -2.97 6.32 -9.86
N ARG A 50 -4.12 6.69 -9.27
CA ARG A 50 -5.12 7.57 -9.90
C ARG A 50 -5.37 8.79 -9.03
N HIS A 51 -5.73 9.89 -9.65
CA HIS A 51 -6.23 11.07 -8.94
C HIS A 51 -7.65 10.83 -8.43
N CYS A 52 -7.89 11.21 -7.18
CA CYS A 52 -9.24 11.20 -6.61
C CYS A 52 -10.11 12.25 -7.31
N LYS A 53 -11.39 11.90 -7.57
CA LYS A 53 -12.37 12.83 -8.17
C LYS A 53 -12.68 14.01 -7.26
N ASN A 54 -12.75 13.77 -5.95
CA ASN A 54 -13.04 14.79 -4.95
C ASN A 54 -11.74 15.09 -4.19
N VAL A 55 -11.20 16.28 -4.41
CA VAL A 55 -10.07 16.83 -3.68
C VAL A 55 -10.54 18.01 -2.84
N GLY A 56 -10.02 18.13 -1.63
CA GLY A 56 -10.41 19.15 -0.66
C GLY A 56 -9.60 19.06 0.62
N ASP A 57 -9.85 19.97 1.55
CA ASP A 57 -9.15 19.99 2.84
C ASP A 57 -9.30 18.63 3.55
N LYS A 58 -8.15 18.01 3.83
CA LYS A 58 -8.02 16.69 4.49
C LYS A 58 -8.51 15.50 3.67
N LEU A 59 -8.77 15.65 2.37
CA LEU A 59 -9.09 14.53 1.48
C LEU A 59 -7.83 14.03 0.75
N PRO A 60 -7.73 12.70 0.50
CA PRO A 60 -6.63 12.14 -0.26
C PRO A 60 -6.69 12.61 -1.72
N VAL A 61 -5.53 12.95 -2.28
CA VAL A 61 -5.40 13.41 -3.68
C VAL A 61 -5.14 12.24 -4.64
N LEU A 62 -4.47 11.20 -4.16
CA LEU A 62 -4.06 10.04 -4.95
C LEU A 62 -4.59 8.76 -4.30
N LEU A 63 -4.95 7.78 -5.13
CA LEU A 63 -5.42 6.46 -4.71
C LEU A 63 -4.75 5.40 -5.57
N ALA A 64 -4.25 4.35 -4.93
CA ALA A 64 -3.89 3.08 -5.55
C ALA A 64 -4.61 1.95 -4.82
N THR A 65 -5.05 0.93 -5.54
CA THR A 65 -5.78 -0.19 -4.96
C THR A 65 -5.47 -1.46 -5.74
N ASN A 66 -5.44 -2.58 -5.01
CA ASN A 66 -5.28 -3.93 -5.54
C ASN A 66 -6.61 -4.59 -5.91
N TYR A 67 -7.69 -3.82 -5.98
CA TYR A 67 -9.03 -4.25 -6.35
C TYR A 67 -9.57 -3.38 -7.49
N ASP A 68 -10.36 -3.98 -8.39
CA ASP A 68 -10.97 -3.26 -9.51
C ASP A 68 -11.94 -2.18 -9.02
N LEU A 69 -11.57 -0.91 -9.23
CA LEU A 69 -12.49 0.21 -9.07
C LEU A 69 -13.41 0.26 -10.28
N VAL A 70 -14.52 -0.46 -10.23
CA VAL A 70 -15.60 -0.26 -11.19
C VAL A 70 -16.17 1.13 -10.94
N LEU A 71 -16.13 1.99 -11.96
CA LEU A 71 -16.76 3.31 -11.91
C LEU A 71 -18.27 3.10 -11.71
N ALA A 72 -18.78 3.48 -10.54
CA ALA A 72 -20.20 3.62 -10.27
C ALA A 72 -20.75 4.90 -10.92
#